data_AF-A0A1T4RFS7-F1
#
_entry.id   AF-A0A1T4RFS7-F1
#
_cell.length_a   1.000
_cell.length_b   1.000
_cell.length_c   1.000
_cell.angle_alpha   90.00
_cell.angle_beta   90.00
_cell.angle_gamma   90.00
#
_symmetry.space_group_name_H-M   'P 1'
#
loop_
_entity.id
_entity.type
_entity.pdbx_description
1 polymer ?
#
loop_
_entity_poly.entity_id
_entity_poly.type
_entity_poly.pdbx_seq_one_letter_code
_entity_poly.pdbx_strand_id
1 'polypeptide(L)' 'MVSDKTLFAMDLTALMAVEKIAKDSQRPEEDVLVEFMESNTAKMLYDDSNKLWWDGPDATAEEFEREKS' A
#
# COMPACT_ATOMS: atom_id res chain seq x y z
N MET A 1 -2.77 20.12 3.30
CA MET A 1 -2.98 19.61 1.94
C MET A 1 -1.72 18.86 1.56
N VAL A 2 -1.84 17.57 1.24
CA VAL A 2 -0.71 16.75 0.79
C VAL A 2 -0.25 17.30 -0.56
N SER A 3 1.06 17.40 -0.77
CA SER A 3 1.58 17.89 -2.06
C SER A 3 1.44 16.81 -3.15
N ASP A 4 1.33 17.21 -4.41
CA ASP A 4 1.27 16.25 -5.53
C ASP A 4 2.48 15.30 -5.54
N LYS A 5 3.68 15.81 -5.19
CA LYS A 5 4.89 14.99 -5.08
C LYS A 5 4.78 13.92 -4.01
N THR A 6 4.13 14.26 -2.90
CA THR A 6 3.89 13.32 -1.80
C THR A 6 2.88 12.27 -2.23
N LEU A 7 1.80 12.68 -2.91
CA LEU A 7 0.81 11.75 -3.43
C LEU A 7 1.44 10.76 -4.43
N PHE A 8 2.30 11.23 -5.34
CA PHE A 8 3.02 10.35 -6.26
C PHE A 8 3.93 9.33 -5.55
N ALA A 9 4.56 9.72 -4.44
CA ALA A 9 5.36 8.80 -3.64
C ALA A 9 4.47 7.74 -2.95
N MET A 10 3.30 8.13 -2.45
CA MET A 10 2.30 7.21 -1.88
C MET A 10 1.77 6.24 -2.94
N ASP A 11 1.40 6.73 -4.13
CA ASP A 11 0.90 5.91 -5.24
C ASP A 11 1.95 4.89 -5.70
N LEU A 12 3.21 5.31 -5.82
CA LEU A 12 4.32 4.41 -6.16
C LEU A 12 4.51 3.35 -5.07
N THR A 13 4.43 3.75 -3.79
CA THR A 13 4.54 2.81 -2.67
C THR A 13 3.41 1.79 -2.68
N ALA A 14 2.17 2.23 -2.92
CA ALA A 14 1.00 1.37 -3.04
C ALA A 14 1.19 0.34 -4.15
N LEU A 15 1.59 0.78 -5.35
CA LEU A 15 1.81 -0.11 -6.50
C LEU A 15 2.88 -1.16 -6.20
N MET A 16 4.03 -0.76 -5.65
CA MET A 16 5.11 -1.68 -5.31
C MET A 16 4.71 -2.67 -4.20
N ALA A 17 3.89 -2.24 -3.23
CA ALA A 17 3.34 -3.13 -2.20
C ALA A 17 2.38 -4.16 -2.81
N VAL A 18 1.49 -3.73 -3.71
CA VAL A 18 0.56 -4.60 -4.44
C VAL A 18 1.31 -5.64 -5.28
N GLU A 19 2.31 -5.23 -6.07
CA GLU A 19 3.15 -6.15 -6.86
C GLU A 19 3.81 -7.22 -5.98
N LYS A 20 4.32 -6.81 -4.81
CA LYS A 20 4.92 -7.71 -3.83
C LYS A 20 3.89 -8.70 -3.27
N ILE A 21 2.75 -8.21 -2.78
CA ILE A 21 1.69 -9.05 -2.19
C ILE A 21 1.19 -10.05 -3.24
N ALA A 22 0.93 -9.59 -4.47
CA ALA A 22 0.48 -10.44 -5.57
C ALA A 22 1.48 -11.55 -5.89
N LYS A 23 2.79 -11.21 -5.93
CA LYS A 23 3.87 -12.18 -6.13
C LYS A 23 3.96 -13.20 -4.99
N ASP A 24 3.94 -12.75 -3.75
CA ASP A 24 4.11 -13.61 -2.57
C ASP A 24 2.89 -14.53 -2.34
N SER A 25 1.70 -14.04 -2.67
CA SER A 25 0.44 -14.81 -2.58
C SER A 25 0.07 -15.58 -3.86
N GLN A 26 0.84 -15.42 -4.95
CA GLN A 26 0.56 -15.98 -6.28
C GLN A 26 -0.83 -15.61 -6.82
N ARG A 27 -1.27 -14.39 -6.58
CA ARG A 27 -2.57 -13.85 -7.00
C ARG A 27 -2.41 -12.86 -8.16
N PRO A 28 -3.45 -12.64 -8.98
CA PRO A 28 -3.46 -11.55 -9.96
C PRO A 28 -3.28 -10.19 -9.29
N GLU A 29 -2.42 -9.34 -9.85
CA GLU A 29 -2.14 -8.00 -9.31
C GLU A 29 -3.39 -7.12 -9.28
N GLU A 30 -4.29 -7.29 -10.26
CA GLU A 30 -5.55 -6.55 -10.35
C GLU A 30 -6.49 -6.85 -9.17
N ASP A 31 -6.55 -8.11 -8.72
CA ASP A 31 -7.41 -8.51 -7.60
C ASP A 31 -6.82 -7.97 -6.29
N VAL A 32 -5.50 -8.06 -6.13
CA VAL A 32 -4.80 -7.54 -4.96
C VAL A 32 -4.90 -6.02 -4.90
N LEU A 33 -4.80 -5.32 -6.03
CA LEU A 33 -4.94 -3.87 -6.09
C LEU A 33 -6.31 -3.42 -5.57
N VAL A 34 -7.39 -4.06 -6.04
CA VAL A 34 -8.75 -3.72 -5.61
C VAL A 34 -8.91 -3.94 -4.09
N GLU A 35 -8.48 -5.09 -3.58
CA GLU A 35 -8.54 -5.39 -2.15
C GLU A 35 -7.67 -4.46 -1.30
N PHE A 36 -6.47 -4.12 -1.79
CA PHE A 36 -5.56 -3.20 -1.14
C PHE A 36 -6.19 -1.82 -1.01
N MET A 37 -6.76 -1.27 -2.10
CA MET A 37 -7.35 0.07 -2.09
C MET A 37 -8.57 0.21 -1.17
N GLU A 38 -9.25 -0.90 -0.85
CA GLU A 38 -10.37 -0.93 0.10
C GLU A 38 -9.94 -1.12 1.57
N SER A 39 -8.67 -1.44 1.82
CA SER A 39 -8.13 -1.76 3.15
C SER A 39 -7.94 -0.53 4.06
N ASN A 40 -7.79 -0.78 5.36
CA ASN A 40 -7.35 0.27 6.30
C ASN A 40 -5.87 0.62 6.09
N THR A 41 -5.06 -0.32 5.62
CA THR A 41 -3.67 -0.10 5.23
C THR A 41 -3.55 0.98 4.17
N ALA A 42 -4.38 0.95 3.11
CA ALA A 42 -4.41 2.02 2.12
C ALA A 42 -4.83 3.36 2.73
N LYS A 43 -5.83 3.38 3.62
CA LYS A 43 -6.22 4.61 4.33
C LYS A 43 -5.06 5.18 5.15
N MET A 44 -4.30 4.32 5.84
CA MET A 44 -3.12 4.72 6.60
C MET A 44 -1.99 5.23 5.70
N LEU A 45 -1.78 4.59 4.55
CA LEU A 45 -0.78 5.01 3.56
C LEU A 45 -1.05 6.43 3.04
N TYR A 46 -2.32 6.73 2.72
CA TYR A 46 -2.74 8.02 2.20
C TYR A 46 -2.99 9.10 3.26
N ASP A 47 -3.00 8.73 4.55
CA ASP A 47 -2.94 9.68 5.64
C ASP A 47 -1.47 10.03 5.95
N ASP A 48 -1.04 11.18 5.43
CA ASP A 48 0.33 11.68 5.57
C ASP A 48 0.77 11.93 7.03
N SER A 49 -0.13 11.87 8.01
CA SER A 49 0.27 11.90 9.43
C SER A 49 0.92 10.59 9.91
N ASN A 50 0.58 9.46 9.28
CA ASN A 50 1.13 8.13 9.62
C ASN A 50 2.50 7.86 9.01
N LYS A 51 2.86 8.57 7.93
CA LYS A 51 4.18 8.44 7.25
C LYS A 51 4.54 7.04 6.77
N LEU A 52 3.57 6.14 6.58
CA LEU A 52 3.81 4.76 6.12
C LEU A 52 4.58 4.69 4.79
N TRP A 53 4.39 5.66 3.89
CA TRP A 53 5.14 5.76 2.64
C TRP A 53 6.65 6.04 2.81
N TRP A 54 7.11 6.43 4.00
CA TRP A 54 8.55 6.60 4.32
C TRP A 54 9.21 5.26 4.60
N ASP A 55 8.46 4.34 5.20
CA ASP A 55 8.91 3.00 5.56
C ASP A 55 8.91 2.06 4.34
N GLY A 56 8.24 2.49 3.26
CA GLY A 56 8.32 1.89 1.94
C GLY A 56 7.32 0.75 1.71
N PRO A 57 7.43 0.08 0.55
CA PRO A 57 6.43 -0.89 0.11
C PRO A 57 6.44 -2.19 0.92
N ASP A 58 7.58 -2.60 1.47
CA ASP A 58 7.66 -3.79 2.33
C ASP A 58 6.84 -3.58 3.62
N ALA A 59 7.00 -2.44 4.29
CA ALA A 59 6.22 -2.10 5.49
C ALA A 59 4.73 -1.98 5.18
N THR A 60 4.39 -1.39 4.04
CA THR A 60 3.00 -1.27 3.57
C THR A 60 2.38 -2.66 3.32
N ALA A 61 3.13 -3.57 2.68
CA ALA A 61 2.66 -4.93 2.44
C ALA A 61 2.49 -5.72 3.75
N GLU A 62 3.44 -5.60 4.68
CA GLU A 62 3.33 -6.23 6.00
C GLU A 62 2.10 -5.76 6.77
N GLU A 63 1.77 -4.46 6.72
CA GLU A 63 0.58 -3.93 7.40
C GLU A 63 -0.72 -4.50 6.79
N PHE A 64 -0.77 -4.62 5.46
CA PHE A 64 -1.90 -5.25 4.77
C PHE A 64 -2.10 -6.71 5.17
N GLU A 65 -1.01 -7.48 5.24
CA GLU A 65 -1.06 -8.89 5.69
C GLU A 65 -1.45 -9.00 7.17
N ARG A 66 -0.99 -8.07 8.03
CA ARG A 66 -1.41 -8.00 9.44
C ARG A 66 -2.91 -7.70 9.57
N GLU A 67 -3.45 -6.80 8.75
CA GLU A 67 -4.87 -6.46 8.73
C GLU A 67 -5.77 -7.66 8.39
N LYS A 68 -5.26 -8.61 7.58
CA LYS A 68 -5.99 -9.79 7.12
C LYS A 68 -5.86 -11.02 8.04
N SER A 69 -4.99 -10.97 9.05
CA SER A 69 -4.72 -12.05 10.02
C SER A 69 -5.69 -12.05 11.20
#